data_AF-A0A4R3KC33-F1
#
_entry.id   AF-A0A4R3KC33-F1
#
_cell.length_a   1.000
_cell.length_b   1.000
_cell.length_c   1.000
_cell.angle_alpha   90.00
_cell.angle_beta   90.00
_cell.angle_gamma   90.00
#
_symmetry.space_group_name_H-M   'P 1'
#
loop_
_entity.id
_entity.type
_entity.pdbx_description
1 polymer ?
#
loop_
_entity_poly.entity_id
_entity_poly.type
_entity_poly.pdbx_seq_one_letter_code
_entity_poly.pdbx_strand_id
1 'polypeptide(L)'
;MANDNHLFSVTCYNVTMQKQDYYNEFFEKGQQKINISFFELHLPDDDPVYSLKKVMEELDFSGLLACCSDKGRTGYNPIMLYAVVTYANMRGVRAVDRIVELCERDLAFIWLTKGQKPKRDAFYDFKSKKLTGEVLDELNYQFLRRLKREGLITLKELFIDGTKIEANANHYSFVWRGSINYHLAGLLDTIDTLYAKYNTLLHENGYGPKYDLGDAQMFLIEGMEKVRRIIDENRKRKLTKHKKLSNNTVIEIDNCSPLEILKLQKNLMRIAEGEGISFVHSKGKQKTEIQKLYEELEECGNRLM
;
A
#
# COMPACT_ATOMS: atom_id res chain seq x y z
N MET A 1 -45.69 -32.60 42.11
CA MET A 1 -47.16 -32.76 41.96
C MET A 1 -47.75 -31.36 41.90
N ALA A 2 -48.35 -30.83 40.85
CA ALA A 2 -48.62 -31.19 39.45
C ALA A 2 -48.53 -29.84 38.68
N ASN A 3 -47.76 -29.73 37.59
CA ASN A 3 -48.15 -30.01 36.20
C ASN A 3 -49.37 -29.21 35.71
N ASP A 4 -49.12 -28.35 34.70
CA ASP A 4 -49.89 -28.21 33.44
C ASP A 4 -50.18 -26.76 33.02
N ASN A 5 -49.15 -26.08 32.50
CA ASN A 5 -49.33 -25.03 31.49
C ASN A 5 -49.48 -25.71 30.11
N HIS A 6 -50.69 -26.19 29.83
CA HIS A 6 -51.05 -26.70 28.51
C HIS A 6 -51.82 -25.63 27.72
N LEU A 7 -51.08 -24.75 27.04
CA LEU A 7 -51.62 -24.07 25.85
C LEU A 7 -51.43 -25.03 24.67
N PHE A 8 -52.44 -25.85 24.39
CA PHE A 8 -52.47 -26.68 23.18
C PHE A 8 -52.79 -25.79 21.97
N SER A 9 -51.90 -25.77 20.97
CA SER A 9 -52.26 -25.33 19.62
C SER A 9 -53.09 -26.43 18.96
N VAL A 10 -54.34 -26.13 18.62
CA VAL A 10 -55.22 -27.03 17.88
C VAL A 10 -54.92 -26.91 16.39
N THR A 11 -54.41 -27.99 15.79
CA THR A 11 -54.22 -28.11 14.34
C THR A 11 -55.31 -29.03 13.78
N CYS A 12 -56.26 -28.49 13.03
CA CYS A 12 -57.28 -29.28 12.34
C CYS A 12 -56.72 -29.76 10.98
N TYR A 13 -56.60 -31.08 10.78
CA TYR A 13 -56.19 -31.67 9.51
C TYR A 13 -57.40 -32.14 8.69
N ASN A 14 -57.44 -31.83 7.39
CA ASN A 14 -58.14 -32.65 6.40
C ASN A 14 -57.10 -33.57 5.76
N VAL A 15 -57.21 -34.86 6.05
CA VAL A 15 -56.24 -35.88 5.65
C VAL A 15 -56.64 -36.47 4.29
N THR A 16 -55.81 -36.23 3.27
CA THR A 16 -55.64 -37.18 2.16
C THR A 16 -54.19 -37.63 2.18
N MET A 17 -53.93 -38.78 2.80
CA MET A 17 -52.59 -39.37 2.90
C MET A 17 -52.12 -39.90 1.54
N GLN A 18 -51.24 -39.17 0.87
CA GLN A 18 -50.25 -39.76 -0.03
C GLN A 18 -48.90 -39.76 0.70
N LYS A 19 -48.40 -40.97 1.00
CA LYS A 19 -47.08 -41.20 1.61
C LYS A 19 -45.98 -40.66 0.70
N GLN A 20 -45.27 -39.65 1.19
CA GLN A 20 -43.98 -39.19 0.68
C GLN A 20 -43.06 -39.12 1.89
N ASP A 21 -42.53 -40.28 2.29
CA ASP A 21 -41.87 -40.49 3.59
C ASP A 21 -40.65 -39.55 3.77
N TYR A 22 -39.92 -39.25 2.69
CA TYR A 22 -38.74 -38.37 2.73
C TYR A 22 -39.02 -36.88 3.00
N TYR A 23 -40.14 -36.36 2.50
CA TYR A 23 -40.48 -34.93 2.68
C TYR A 23 -40.96 -34.67 4.10
N ASN A 24 -41.79 -35.57 4.63
CA ASN A 24 -42.41 -35.45 5.96
C ASN A 24 -41.44 -35.74 7.12
N GLU A 25 -40.27 -36.34 6.86
CA GLU A 25 -39.17 -36.44 7.83
C GLU A 25 -38.47 -35.10 8.09
N PHE A 26 -38.51 -34.17 7.13
CA PHE A 26 -37.79 -32.88 7.21
C PHE A 26 -38.71 -31.65 7.26
N PHE A 27 -39.86 -31.66 6.57
CA PHE A 27 -40.86 -30.59 6.58
C PHE A 27 -42.27 -31.15 6.83
N GLU A 28 -43.02 -30.56 7.76
CA GLU A 28 -44.44 -30.90 7.93
C GLU A 28 -45.27 -30.32 6.77
N LYS A 29 -46.15 -31.13 6.16
CA LYS A 29 -47.06 -30.68 5.09
C LYS A 29 -47.97 -29.56 5.61
N GLY A 30 -47.95 -28.41 4.93
CA GLY A 30 -48.81 -27.26 5.24
C GLY A 30 -48.21 -26.25 6.24
N GLN A 31 -46.94 -26.41 6.62
CA GLN A 31 -46.28 -25.51 7.56
C GLN A 31 -46.06 -24.11 6.93
N GLN A 32 -46.91 -23.15 7.28
CA GLN A 32 -46.79 -21.74 6.89
C GLN A 32 -45.98 -20.88 7.88
N LYS A 33 -45.69 -21.41 9.08
CA LYS A 33 -44.88 -20.76 10.12
C LYS A 33 -43.82 -21.72 10.65
N ILE A 34 -42.63 -21.19 10.88
CA ILE A 34 -41.49 -21.89 11.47
C ILE A 34 -41.91 -22.40 12.85
N ASN A 35 -41.90 -23.73 13.05
CA ASN A 35 -41.88 -24.31 14.39
C ASN A 35 -40.50 -24.03 14.95
N ILE A 36 -40.44 -23.42 16.12
CA ILE A 36 -39.17 -23.18 16.81
C ILE A 36 -38.74 -24.53 17.39
N SER A 37 -38.16 -25.39 16.56
CA SER A 37 -37.08 -26.24 17.06
C SER A 37 -35.99 -25.28 17.48
N PHE A 38 -35.65 -25.24 18.75
CA PHE A 38 -34.49 -24.49 19.26
C PHE A 38 -33.22 -25.14 18.69
N PHE A 39 -32.97 -24.95 17.39
CA PHE A 39 -31.62 -25.01 16.88
C PHE A 39 -30.84 -23.98 17.71
N GLU A 40 -29.73 -24.39 18.31
CA GLU A 40 -28.81 -23.46 18.93
C GLU A 40 -28.31 -22.50 17.82
N LEU A 41 -28.98 -21.37 17.69
CA LEU A 41 -28.63 -20.34 16.72
C LEU A 41 -27.40 -19.60 17.28
N HIS A 42 -26.23 -20.17 17.01
CA HIS A 42 -24.95 -19.56 17.32
C HIS A 42 -24.15 -19.35 16.04
N LEU A 43 -23.26 -18.35 16.07
CA LEU A 43 -22.24 -18.20 15.04
C LEU A 43 -21.13 -19.22 15.30
N PRO A 44 -20.43 -19.70 14.26
CA PRO A 44 -19.19 -20.46 14.45
C PRO A 44 -18.17 -19.65 15.24
N ASP A 45 -17.36 -20.30 16.09
CA ASP A 45 -16.35 -19.61 16.91
C ASP A 45 -15.30 -18.86 16.08
N ASP A 46 -15.07 -19.29 14.83
CA ASP A 46 -14.14 -18.69 13.86
C ASP A 46 -14.84 -17.69 12.91
N ASP A 47 -16.03 -17.20 13.26
CA ASP A 47 -16.71 -16.23 12.41
C ASP A 47 -15.94 -14.89 12.35
N PRO A 48 -15.72 -14.32 11.15
CA PRO A 48 -14.95 -13.08 10.98
C PRO A 48 -15.56 -11.86 11.68
N VAL A 49 -16.84 -11.92 12.08
CA VAL A 49 -17.48 -10.85 12.87
C VAL A 49 -16.78 -10.63 14.21
N TYR A 50 -16.23 -11.70 14.81
CA TYR A 50 -15.49 -11.61 16.07
C TYR A 50 -14.13 -10.93 15.88
N SER A 51 -13.44 -11.24 14.77
CA SER A 51 -12.20 -10.56 14.40
C SER A 51 -12.46 -9.06 14.18
N LEU A 52 -13.54 -8.72 13.47
CA LEU A 52 -13.93 -7.32 13.26
C LEU A 52 -14.20 -6.61 14.59
N LYS A 53 -14.97 -7.22 15.50
CA LYS A 53 -15.24 -6.63 16.82
C LYS A 53 -13.94 -6.34 17.57
N LYS A 54 -13.01 -7.30 17.61
CA LYS A 54 -11.70 -7.13 18.25
C LYS A 54 -10.87 -6.04 17.57
N VAL A 55 -10.98 -5.90 16.25
CA VAL A 55 -10.35 -4.79 15.50
C VAL A 55 -10.89 -3.45 15.98
N MET A 56 -12.22 -3.34 16.03
CA MET A 56 -12.93 -2.12 16.38
C MET A 56 -12.75 -1.68 17.84
N GLU A 57 -12.55 -2.61 18.79
CA GLU A 57 -12.34 -2.28 20.20
C GLU A 57 -11.12 -1.39 20.46
N GLU A 58 -10.12 -1.42 19.58
CA GLU A 58 -8.89 -0.63 19.70
C GLU A 58 -8.91 0.66 18.87
N LEU A 59 -9.97 0.91 18.10
CA LEU A 59 -10.12 2.13 17.31
C LEU A 59 -10.71 3.27 18.15
N ASP A 60 -10.19 4.47 17.97
CA ASP A 60 -10.74 5.70 18.49
C ASP A 60 -11.82 6.25 17.54
N PHE A 61 -13.07 6.26 18.03
CA PHE A 61 -14.24 6.78 17.32
C PHE A 61 -14.60 8.22 17.71
N SER A 62 -13.73 8.93 18.45
CA SER A 62 -13.95 10.32 18.87
C SER A 62 -14.39 11.22 17.70
N GLY A 63 -13.69 11.15 16.55
CA GLY A 63 -14.03 11.90 15.35
C GLY A 63 -15.41 11.55 14.75
N LEU A 64 -15.80 10.27 14.82
CA LEU A 64 -17.11 9.81 14.33
C LEU A 64 -18.25 10.27 15.27
N LEU A 65 -17.99 10.31 16.57
CA LEU A 65 -18.95 10.72 17.59
C LEU A 65 -19.09 12.25 17.69
N ALA A 66 -18.06 13.02 17.31
CA ALA A 66 -18.08 14.48 17.36
C ALA A 66 -19.21 15.11 16.54
N CYS A 67 -19.65 14.46 15.46
CA CYS A 67 -20.76 14.92 14.63
C CYS A 67 -22.14 14.50 15.16
N CYS A 68 -22.22 13.86 16.32
CA CYS A 68 -23.49 13.48 16.93
C CYS A 68 -24.07 14.61 17.75
N SER A 69 -25.32 14.96 17.45
CA SER A 69 -26.11 15.89 18.24
C SER A 69 -26.86 15.15 19.35
N ASP A 70 -26.82 15.69 20.57
CA ASP A 70 -27.65 15.24 21.69
C ASP A 70 -29.10 15.77 21.62
N LYS A 71 -29.39 16.61 20.63
CA LYS A 71 -30.72 17.20 20.41
C LYS A 71 -31.50 16.41 19.37
N GLY A 72 -32.76 16.09 19.68
CA GLY A 72 -33.70 15.42 18.78
C GLY A 72 -33.95 13.95 19.11
N ARG A 73 -34.53 13.20 18.17
CA ARG A 73 -34.78 11.76 18.33
C ARG A 73 -33.45 11.01 18.35
N THR A 74 -33.30 10.08 19.30
CA THR A 74 -32.12 9.20 19.39
C THR A 74 -31.97 8.40 18.10
N GLY A 75 -30.91 8.71 17.35
CA GLY A 75 -30.54 7.98 16.14
C GLY A 75 -29.83 6.67 16.46
N TYR A 76 -29.55 5.89 15.41
CA TYR A 76 -28.69 4.71 15.52
C TYR A 76 -27.28 5.09 15.97
N ASN A 77 -26.65 4.18 16.73
CA ASN A 77 -25.27 4.38 17.16
C ASN A 77 -24.34 4.39 15.92
N PRO A 78 -23.54 5.46 15.70
CA PRO A 78 -22.64 5.55 14.55
C PRO A 78 -21.61 4.43 14.50
N ILE A 79 -21.11 3.96 15.64
CA ILE A 79 -20.14 2.86 15.73
C ILE A 79 -20.78 1.56 15.25
N MET A 80 -22.06 1.33 15.58
CA MET A 80 -22.81 0.18 15.10
C MET A 80 -22.99 0.24 13.57
N LEU A 81 -23.35 1.40 13.03
CA LEU A 81 -23.48 1.57 11.57
C LEU A 81 -22.13 1.41 10.86
N TYR A 82 -21.05 1.92 11.43
CA TYR A 82 -19.69 1.70 10.93
C TYR A 82 -19.35 0.21 10.93
N ALA A 83 -19.61 -0.52 12.03
CA ALA A 83 -19.37 -1.95 12.13
C ALA A 83 -20.08 -2.73 11.02
N VAL A 84 -21.37 -2.43 10.81
CA VAL A 84 -22.20 -3.07 9.79
C VAL A 84 -21.66 -2.78 8.38
N VAL A 85 -21.31 -1.53 8.10
CA VAL A 85 -20.77 -1.15 6.78
C VAL A 85 -19.41 -1.79 6.53
N THR A 86 -18.53 -1.81 7.53
CA THR A 86 -17.21 -2.45 7.43
C THR A 86 -17.34 -3.97 7.24
N TYR A 87 -18.20 -4.63 8.02
CA TYR A 87 -18.46 -6.06 7.87
C TYR A 87 -19.06 -6.40 6.50
N ALA A 88 -20.01 -5.59 6.02
CA ALA A 88 -20.57 -5.74 4.67
C ALA A 88 -19.48 -5.66 3.60
N ASN A 89 -18.56 -4.69 3.71
CA ASN A 89 -17.43 -4.57 2.78
C ASN A 89 -16.48 -5.77 2.87
N MET A 90 -16.19 -6.30 4.06
CA MET A 90 -15.41 -7.53 4.22
C MET A 90 -16.05 -8.73 3.51
N ARG A 91 -17.38 -8.78 3.46
CA ARG A 91 -18.17 -9.80 2.75
C ARG A 91 -18.42 -9.47 1.27
N GLY A 92 -17.85 -8.37 0.75
CA GLY A 92 -18.04 -7.93 -0.64
C GLY A 92 -19.40 -7.29 -0.95
N VAL A 93 -20.20 -6.97 0.07
CA VAL A 93 -21.54 -6.39 -0.08
C VAL A 93 -21.48 -4.87 0.01
N ARG A 94 -21.74 -4.19 -1.12
CA ARG A 94 -21.68 -2.72 -1.23
C ARG A 94 -23.05 -2.05 -1.36
N ALA A 95 -24.06 -2.78 -1.82
CA ALA A 95 -25.41 -2.25 -2.02
C ALA A 95 -26.13 -2.06 -0.68
N VAL A 96 -26.60 -0.83 -0.40
CA VAL A 96 -27.27 -0.49 0.87
C VAL A 96 -28.53 -1.32 1.09
N ASP A 97 -29.33 -1.52 0.05
CA ASP A 97 -30.56 -2.33 0.14
C ASP A 97 -30.25 -3.78 0.57
N ARG A 98 -29.12 -4.33 0.08
CA ARG A 98 -28.66 -5.66 0.50
C ARG A 98 -28.16 -5.67 1.94
N ILE A 99 -27.50 -4.61 2.40
CA ILE A 99 -27.07 -4.48 3.79
C ILE A 99 -28.29 -4.43 4.74
N VAL A 100 -29.34 -3.69 4.36
CA VAL A 100 -30.60 -3.63 5.13
C VAL A 100 -31.22 -5.02 5.23
N GLU A 101 -31.31 -5.76 4.13
CA GLU A 101 -31.83 -7.13 4.13
C GLU A 101 -31.00 -8.06 5.03
N LEU A 102 -29.67 -7.95 5.01
CA LEU A 102 -28.78 -8.74 5.86
C LEU A 102 -28.99 -8.42 7.34
N CYS A 103 -29.24 -7.15 7.70
CA CYS A 103 -29.58 -6.77 9.07
C CYS A 103 -30.86 -7.44 9.60
N GLU A 104 -31.72 -7.96 8.73
CA GLU A 104 -32.95 -8.66 9.12
C GLU A 104 -32.82 -10.18 9.11
N ARG A 105 -31.89 -10.73 8.33
CA ARG A 105 -31.86 -12.16 7.99
C ARG A 105 -30.57 -12.87 8.41
N ASP A 106 -29.45 -12.17 8.44
CA ASP A 106 -28.13 -12.76 8.71
C ASP A 106 -27.75 -12.61 10.19
N LEU A 107 -27.35 -13.73 10.81
CA LEU A 107 -27.10 -13.80 12.24
C LEU A 107 -25.94 -12.87 12.68
N ALA A 108 -24.89 -12.72 11.86
CA ALA A 108 -23.76 -11.86 12.19
C ALA A 108 -24.16 -10.38 12.14
N PHE A 109 -24.96 -9.99 11.14
CA PHE A 109 -25.49 -8.63 11.05
C PHE A 109 -26.48 -8.31 12.17
N ILE A 110 -27.39 -9.25 12.49
CA ILE A 110 -28.32 -9.13 13.63
C ILE A 110 -27.55 -8.96 14.94
N TRP A 111 -26.46 -9.71 15.12
CA TRP A 111 -25.61 -9.60 16.30
C TRP A 111 -24.91 -8.23 16.38
N LEU A 112 -24.34 -7.74 15.28
CA LEU A 112 -23.73 -6.40 15.21
C LEU A 112 -24.73 -5.28 15.52
N THR A 113 -25.97 -5.40 15.02
CA THR A 113 -27.02 -4.41 15.27
C THR A 113 -27.74 -4.59 16.60
N LYS A 114 -27.40 -5.63 17.38
CA LYS A 114 -28.14 -6.03 18.59
C LYS A 114 -29.65 -6.18 18.33
N GLY A 115 -30.01 -6.74 17.18
CA GLY A 115 -31.40 -6.93 16.74
C GLY A 115 -32.11 -5.68 16.21
N GLN A 116 -31.42 -4.53 16.15
CA GLN A 116 -31.97 -3.33 15.52
C GLN A 116 -32.03 -3.50 14.00
N LYS A 117 -32.99 -2.82 13.36
CA LYS A 117 -33.23 -2.89 11.91
C LYS A 117 -33.07 -1.52 11.26
N PRO A 118 -31.82 -1.06 11.05
CA PRO A 118 -31.57 0.21 10.38
C PRO A 118 -32.17 0.20 8.99
N LYS A 119 -32.91 1.27 8.67
CA LYS A 119 -33.46 1.46 7.33
C LYS A 119 -32.41 2.05 6.41
N ARG A 120 -32.68 1.95 5.11
CA ARG A 120 -31.90 2.54 4.02
C ARG A 120 -31.48 4.00 4.31
N ASP A 121 -32.41 4.84 4.74
CA ASP A 121 -32.15 6.26 5.01
C ASP A 121 -31.09 6.47 6.11
N ALA A 122 -31.07 5.61 7.13
CA ALA A 122 -30.09 5.68 8.20
C ALA A 122 -28.66 5.45 7.68
N PHE A 123 -28.49 4.53 6.72
CA PHE A 123 -27.19 4.29 6.08
C PHE A 123 -26.77 5.43 5.16
N TYR A 124 -27.70 6.01 4.39
CA TYR A 124 -27.37 7.15 3.54
C TYR A 124 -27.03 8.39 4.36
N ASP A 125 -27.80 8.70 5.40
CA ASP A 125 -27.50 9.79 6.33
C ASP A 125 -26.15 9.56 7.01
N PHE A 126 -25.85 8.34 7.45
CA PHE A 126 -24.57 8.00 8.04
C PHE A 126 -23.41 8.22 7.06
N LYS A 127 -23.49 7.67 5.84
CA LYS A 127 -22.44 7.77 4.82
C LYS A 127 -22.23 9.19 4.30
N SER A 128 -23.29 10.01 4.25
CA SER A 128 -23.21 11.37 3.69
C SER A 128 -22.86 12.44 4.72
N LYS A 129 -23.36 12.32 5.96
CA LYS A 129 -23.26 13.38 6.98
C LYS A 129 -22.27 13.07 8.10
N LYS A 130 -22.10 11.79 8.46
CA LYS A 130 -21.31 11.38 9.64
C LYS A 130 -19.96 10.78 9.28
N LEU A 131 -19.89 9.97 8.23
CA LEU A 131 -18.66 9.34 7.75
C LEU A 131 -18.00 10.23 6.69
N THR A 132 -17.46 11.37 7.12
CA THR A 132 -16.70 12.26 6.24
C THR A 132 -15.37 11.59 5.79
N GLY A 133 -14.79 12.08 4.70
CA GLY A 133 -13.50 11.56 4.20
C GLY A 133 -12.41 11.61 5.26
N GLU A 134 -12.31 12.71 6.00
CA GLU A 134 -11.32 12.88 7.07
C GLU A 134 -11.49 11.84 8.21
N VAL A 135 -12.73 11.58 8.64
CA VAL A 135 -13.00 10.57 9.67
C VAL A 135 -12.67 9.17 9.17
N LEU A 136 -12.99 8.88 7.90
CA LEU A 136 -12.68 7.59 7.29
C LEU A 136 -11.16 7.38 7.17
N ASP A 137 -10.43 8.41 6.73
CA ASP A 137 -8.97 8.37 6.61
C ASP A 137 -8.30 8.15 7.96
N GLU A 138 -8.74 8.85 9.02
CA GLU A 138 -8.17 8.66 10.36
C GLU A 138 -8.42 7.24 10.89
N LEU A 139 -9.64 6.71 10.74
CA LEU A 139 -9.95 5.32 11.11
C LEU A 139 -9.09 4.32 10.30
N ASN A 140 -8.87 4.59 9.01
CA ASN A 140 -8.01 3.77 8.18
C ASN A 140 -6.53 3.83 8.61
N TYR A 141 -6.03 5.02 8.97
CA TYR A 141 -4.66 5.15 9.50
C TYR A 141 -4.48 4.40 10.82
N GLN A 142 -5.46 4.46 11.72
CA GLN A 142 -5.45 3.67 12.96
C GLN A 142 -5.38 2.17 12.66
N PHE A 143 -6.19 1.69 11.71
CA PHE A 143 -6.17 0.31 11.28
C PHE A 143 -4.82 -0.12 10.68
N LEU A 144 -4.24 0.67 9.79
CA LEU A 144 -2.91 0.40 9.22
C LEU A 144 -1.80 0.39 10.29
N ARG A 145 -1.84 1.33 11.25
CA ARG A 145 -0.90 1.36 12.38
C ARG A 145 -0.99 0.09 13.22
N ARG A 146 -2.20 -0.42 13.44
CA ARG A 146 -2.43 -1.70 14.12
C ARG A 146 -1.83 -2.87 13.33
N LEU A 147 -2.13 -2.98 12.03
CA LEU A 147 -1.60 -4.05 11.18
C LEU A 147 -0.06 -4.05 11.15
N LYS A 148 0.56 -2.87 11.12
CA LYS A 148 2.01 -2.73 11.21
C LYS A 148 2.54 -3.23 12.56
N ARG A 149 1.89 -2.87 13.66
CA ARG A 149 2.28 -3.31 15.02
C ARG A 149 2.15 -4.82 15.20
N GLU A 150 1.15 -5.44 14.58
CA GLU A 150 0.96 -6.90 14.57
C GLU A 150 1.90 -7.62 13.57
N GLY A 151 2.69 -6.88 12.79
CA GLY A 151 3.64 -7.45 11.82
C GLY A 151 2.99 -8.02 10.56
N LEU A 152 1.71 -7.74 10.32
CA LEU A 152 0.94 -8.24 9.17
C LEU A 152 1.27 -7.48 7.88
N ILE A 153 1.73 -6.23 7.98
CA ILE A 153 2.11 -5.40 6.85
C ILE A 153 3.43 -4.67 7.09
N THR A 154 4.15 -4.38 6.01
CA THR A 154 5.36 -3.55 6.02
C THR A 154 5.10 -2.26 5.24
N LEU A 155 5.13 -1.11 5.91
CA LEU A 155 4.91 0.22 5.27
C LEU A 155 6.17 0.76 4.56
N LYS A 156 7.08 -0.11 4.09
CA LYS A 156 8.31 0.30 3.39
C LYS A 156 8.07 0.57 1.90
N GLU A 157 7.11 -0.12 1.33
CA GLU A 157 6.83 -0.11 -0.11
C GLU A 157 5.45 0.51 -0.33
N LEU A 158 5.37 1.47 -1.26
CA LEU A 158 4.13 2.14 -1.63
C LEU A 158 3.68 1.59 -2.99
N PHE A 159 2.59 0.83 -2.98
CA PHE A 159 1.94 0.35 -4.20
C PHE A 159 0.81 1.31 -4.57
N ILE A 160 1.06 2.17 -5.56
CA ILE A 160 0.04 3.05 -6.12
C ILE A 160 -0.61 2.31 -7.30
N ASP A 161 -1.73 1.63 -7.03
CA ASP A 161 -2.51 1.03 -8.12
C ASP A 161 -3.20 2.15 -8.92
N GLY A 162 -3.02 2.12 -10.24
CA GLY A 162 -3.49 3.16 -11.17
C GLY A 162 -2.41 4.08 -11.73
N THR A 163 -1.15 4.01 -11.28
CA THR A 163 -0.07 4.72 -12.00
C THR A 163 0.27 3.94 -13.27
N LYS A 164 -0.26 4.40 -14.41
CA LYS A 164 0.33 4.11 -15.72
C LYS A 164 1.69 4.78 -15.78
N ILE A 165 2.71 4.11 -15.25
CA ILE A 165 4.09 4.44 -15.56
C ILE A 165 4.24 4.08 -17.03
N GLU A 166 4.56 5.05 -17.89
CA GLU A 166 5.02 4.71 -19.23
C GLU A 166 6.18 3.74 -19.06
N ALA A 167 5.99 2.50 -19.47
CA ALA A 167 7.11 1.58 -19.51
C ALA A 167 8.14 2.26 -20.41
N ASN A 168 9.32 2.56 -19.85
CA ASN A 168 10.51 2.82 -20.65
C ASN A 168 10.89 1.49 -21.32
N ALA A 169 10.02 1.04 -22.23
CA ALA A 169 10.19 -0.14 -23.03
C ALA A 169 11.21 0.24 -24.07
N ASN A 170 12.48 0.09 -23.70
CA ASN A 170 13.57 0.08 -24.66
C ASN A 170 13.14 -0.86 -25.80
N HIS A 171 13.41 -0.47 -27.05
CA HIS A 171 13.07 -1.22 -28.26
C HIS A 171 13.62 -2.67 -28.23
N TYR A 172 14.53 -2.95 -27.30
CA TYR A 172 15.03 -4.28 -26.95
C TYR A 172 14.38 -4.81 -25.66
N SER A 173 13.43 -5.73 -25.79
CA SER A 173 12.79 -6.43 -24.66
C SER A 173 13.73 -7.36 -23.88
N PHE A 174 14.90 -7.67 -24.45
CA PHE A 174 15.91 -8.55 -23.85
C PHE A 174 17.23 -7.79 -23.68
N VAL A 175 17.58 -7.50 -22.43
CA VAL A 175 18.86 -6.87 -22.09
C VAL A 175 19.78 -7.90 -21.44
N TRP A 176 20.97 -8.09 -22.00
CA TRP A 176 21.95 -9.04 -21.48
C TRP A 176 22.69 -8.46 -20.27
N ARG A 177 22.70 -9.19 -19.15
CA ARG A 177 23.41 -8.78 -17.91
C ARG A 177 24.86 -8.37 -18.16
N GLY A 178 25.59 -9.12 -18.98
CA GLY A 178 26.98 -8.78 -19.32
C GLY A 178 27.14 -7.43 -20.04
N SER A 179 26.14 -7.00 -20.81
CA SER A 179 26.13 -5.65 -21.41
C SER A 179 25.85 -4.58 -20.35
N ILE A 180 24.87 -4.82 -19.48
CA ILE A 180 24.53 -3.92 -18.37
C ILE A 180 25.76 -3.71 -17.49
N ASN A 181 26.42 -4.79 -17.07
CA ASN A 181 27.60 -4.72 -16.21
C ASN A 181 28.78 -4.00 -16.87
N TYR A 182 28.92 -4.08 -18.20
CA TYR A 182 29.94 -3.31 -18.93
C TYR A 182 29.67 -1.81 -18.86
N HIS A 183 28.42 -1.39 -19.14
CA HIS A 183 28.04 0.02 -19.11
C HIS A 183 27.98 0.58 -17.68
N LEU A 184 27.50 -0.21 -16.72
CA LEU A 184 27.45 0.15 -15.31
C LEU A 184 28.84 0.36 -14.73
N ALA A 185 29.80 -0.54 -14.99
CA ALA A 185 31.18 -0.35 -14.53
C ALA A 185 31.78 0.97 -15.05
N GLY A 186 31.59 1.26 -16.34
CA GLY A 186 32.04 2.54 -16.92
C GLY A 186 31.31 3.76 -16.35
N LEU A 187 30.02 3.65 -16.05
CA LEU A 187 29.24 4.72 -15.44
C LEU A 187 29.71 5.01 -14.00
N LEU A 188 29.99 3.97 -13.22
CA LEU A 188 30.50 4.13 -11.85
C LEU A 188 31.90 4.72 -11.85
N ASP A 189 32.78 4.35 -12.78
CA ASP A 189 34.07 5.01 -12.96
C ASP A 189 33.90 6.51 -13.26
N THR A 190 32.95 6.88 -14.13
CA THR A 190 32.66 8.30 -14.39
C THR A 190 32.16 9.02 -13.14
N ILE A 191 31.27 8.40 -12.36
CA ILE A 191 30.75 9.00 -11.12
C ILE A 191 31.86 9.22 -10.10
N ASP A 192 32.77 8.26 -9.92
CA ASP A 192 33.92 8.39 -9.02
C ASP A 192 34.80 9.59 -9.43
N THR A 193 35.06 9.75 -10.73
CA THR A 193 35.80 10.92 -11.23
C THR A 193 35.05 12.24 -11.01
N LEU A 194 33.71 12.25 -11.09
CA LEU A 194 32.90 13.44 -10.84
C LEU A 194 32.89 13.80 -9.36
N TYR A 195 32.85 12.83 -8.46
CA TYR A 195 32.93 13.06 -7.02
C TYR A 195 34.30 13.62 -6.65
N ALA A 196 35.38 13.10 -7.23
CA ALA A 196 36.71 13.68 -7.07
C ALA A 196 36.76 15.14 -7.56
N LYS A 197 36.25 15.43 -8.77
CA LYS A 197 36.15 16.81 -9.30
C LYS A 197 35.33 17.74 -8.40
N TYR A 198 34.24 17.23 -7.83
CA TYR A 198 33.40 17.97 -6.91
C TYR A 198 34.17 18.34 -5.64
N ASN A 199 34.85 17.38 -5.02
CA ASN A 199 35.65 17.62 -3.82
C ASN A 199 36.81 18.59 -4.10
N THR A 200 37.53 18.43 -5.23
CA THR A 200 38.60 19.37 -5.61
C THR A 200 38.05 20.79 -5.78
N LEU A 201 36.89 20.95 -6.43
CA LEU A 201 36.23 22.24 -6.58
C LEU A 201 35.87 22.87 -5.22
N LEU A 202 35.41 22.06 -4.26
CA LEU A 202 35.13 22.54 -2.91
C LEU A 202 36.38 23.00 -2.17
N HIS A 203 37.49 22.26 -2.27
CA HIS A 203 38.73 22.58 -1.58
C HIS A 203 39.46 23.78 -2.19
N GLU A 204 39.61 23.82 -3.51
CA GLU A 204 40.36 24.88 -4.22
C GLU A 204 39.71 26.26 -4.02
N ASN A 205 38.38 26.31 -3.97
CA ASN A 205 37.64 27.56 -3.79
C ASN A 205 37.21 27.82 -2.33
N GLY A 206 37.52 26.91 -1.40
CA GLY A 206 37.13 27.03 0.01
C GLY A 206 35.61 26.95 0.26
N TYR A 207 34.84 26.36 -0.66
CA TYR A 207 33.39 26.27 -0.55
C TYR A 207 32.91 25.32 0.53
N GLY A 208 33.68 24.27 0.85
CA GLY A 208 33.37 23.30 1.90
C GLY A 208 32.98 23.98 3.23
N PRO A 209 33.89 24.74 3.87
CA PRO A 209 33.57 25.47 5.10
C PRO A 209 32.61 26.65 4.89
N LYS A 210 32.60 27.29 3.72
CA LYS A 210 31.74 28.46 3.45
C LYS A 210 30.25 28.10 3.39
N TYR A 211 29.93 26.93 2.84
CA TYR A 211 28.55 26.48 2.63
C TYR A 211 28.13 25.30 3.52
N ASP A 212 29.00 24.87 4.44
CA ASP A 212 28.81 23.70 5.30
C ASP A 212 28.57 22.42 4.48
N LEU A 213 29.50 22.14 3.57
CA LEU A 213 29.46 21.01 2.64
C LEU A 213 30.61 20.05 2.94
N GLY A 214 30.29 18.76 3.07
CA GLY A 214 31.27 17.68 3.22
C GLY A 214 31.64 17.03 1.88
N ASP A 215 32.70 16.22 1.92
CA ASP A 215 33.19 15.49 0.76
C ASP A 215 32.19 14.41 0.31
N ALA A 216 32.06 14.26 -1.01
CA ALA A 216 31.30 13.19 -1.63
C ALA A 216 32.20 11.96 -1.85
N GLN A 217 31.76 10.78 -1.42
CA GLN A 217 32.46 9.53 -1.67
C GLN A 217 31.48 8.41 -2.00
N MET A 218 31.81 7.62 -3.03
CA MET A 218 31.07 6.42 -3.39
C MET A 218 31.64 5.21 -2.66
N PHE A 219 30.77 4.43 -2.00
CA PHE A 219 31.15 3.15 -1.38
C PHE A 219 30.62 1.99 -2.21
N LEU A 220 31.52 1.10 -2.63
CA LEU A 220 31.21 -0.12 -3.37
C LEU A 220 31.32 -1.33 -2.44
N ILE A 221 30.29 -2.19 -2.41
CA ILE A 221 30.22 -3.32 -1.48
C ILE A 221 30.84 -4.57 -2.10
N GLU A 222 30.37 -5.00 -3.27
CA GLU A 222 30.84 -6.26 -3.86
C GLU A 222 30.70 -6.34 -5.39
N GLY A 223 31.56 -7.15 -6.03
CA GLY A 223 31.40 -7.60 -7.42
C GLY A 223 32.02 -6.71 -8.49
N MET A 224 32.29 -5.43 -8.21
CA MET A 224 32.83 -4.48 -9.20
C MET A 224 34.24 -4.83 -9.64
N GLU A 225 35.16 -5.16 -8.72
CA GLU A 225 36.55 -5.50 -9.09
C GLU A 225 36.61 -6.69 -10.04
N LYS A 226 35.80 -7.72 -9.77
CA LYS A 226 35.72 -8.91 -10.61
C LYS A 226 35.20 -8.54 -12.00
N VAL A 227 34.18 -7.69 -12.08
CA VAL A 227 33.65 -7.19 -13.36
C VAL A 227 34.69 -6.35 -14.12
N ARG A 228 35.41 -5.43 -13.44
CA ARG A 228 36.50 -4.64 -14.04
C ARG A 228 37.59 -5.53 -14.63
N ARG A 229 38.09 -6.50 -13.86
CA ARG A 229 39.12 -7.47 -14.32
C ARG A 229 38.65 -8.22 -15.57
N ILE A 230 37.41 -8.72 -15.56
CA ILE A 230 36.83 -9.46 -16.69
C ILE A 230 36.65 -8.54 -17.92
N ILE A 231 36.29 -7.26 -17.72
CA ILE A 231 36.18 -6.29 -18.82
C ILE A 231 37.55 -6.05 -19.47
N ASP A 232 38.59 -5.85 -18.68
CA ASP A 232 39.95 -5.60 -19.19
C ASP A 232 40.55 -6.83 -19.89
N GLU A 233 40.35 -8.02 -19.33
CA GLU A 233 40.72 -9.27 -19.98
C GLU A 233 39.97 -9.47 -21.32
N ASN A 234 38.68 -9.13 -21.36
CA ASN A 234 37.90 -9.16 -22.60
C ASN A 234 38.30 -8.07 -23.62
N ARG A 235 38.85 -6.93 -23.18
CA ARG A 235 39.46 -5.93 -24.09
C ARG A 235 40.74 -6.47 -24.71
N LYS A 236 41.63 -7.04 -23.90
CA LYS A 236 42.88 -7.69 -24.35
C LYS A 236 42.62 -8.88 -25.27
N ARG A 237 41.55 -9.63 -25.02
CA ARG A 237 41.08 -10.75 -25.86
C ARG A 237 40.86 -10.37 -27.33
N LYS A 238 40.43 -9.14 -27.63
CA LYS A 238 40.18 -8.70 -29.02
C LYS A 238 41.45 -8.81 -29.89
N LEU A 239 42.64 -8.82 -29.27
CA LEU A 239 43.92 -9.01 -29.95
C LEU A 239 44.33 -10.50 -30.08
N THR A 240 43.89 -11.37 -29.16
CA THR A 240 44.40 -12.75 -29.01
C THR A 240 43.42 -13.86 -29.41
N LYS A 241 42.22 -13.52 -29.90
CA LYS A 241 41.18 -14.47 -30.41
C LYS A 241 40.75 -15.60 -29.45
N HIS A 242 40.98 -15.47 -28.14
CA HIS A 242 40.50 -16.46 -27.14
C HIS A 242 38.97 -16.49 -27.00
N LYS A 243 38.39 -17.25 -26.04
CA LYS A 243 36.94 -17.31 -25.75
C LYS A 243 36.49 -16.17 -24.81
N LYS A 244 35.23 -15.70 -24.92
CA LYS A 244 34.72 -14.58 -24.10
C LYS A 244 34.59 -15.02 -22.66
N LEU A 245 35.10 -14.22 -21.75
CA LEU A 245 34.85 -14.40 -20.33
C LEU A 245 33.51 -13.75 -19.98
N SER A 246 32.69 -14.46 -19.22
CA SER A 246 31.38 -13.97 -18.77
C SER A 246 31.56 -12.99 -17.62
N ASN A 247 30.91 -11.82 -17.69
CA ASN A 247 30.91 -10.79 -16.64
C ASN A 247 29.55 -10.68 -15.94
N ASN A 248 28.78 -11.77 -15.84
CA ASN A 248 27.41 -11.78 -15.31
C ASN A 248 27.31 -11.70 -13.77
N THR A 249 28.37 -11.30 -13.06
CA THR A 249 28.35 -11.15 -11.60
C THR A 249 27.33 -10.09 -11.18
N VAL A 250 26.63 -10.30 -10.07
CA VAL A 250 25.81 -9.25 -9.45
C VAL A 250 26.75 -8.19 -8.86
N ILE A 251 26.43 -6.91 -9.05
CA ILE A 251 27.20 -5.79 -8.49
C ILE A 251 26.31 -5.15 -7.41
N GLU A 252 26.82 -5.03 -6.20
CA GLU A 252 26.13 -4.41 -5.07
C GLU A 252 26.78 -3.06 -4.75
N ILE A 253 25.94 -2.03 -4.65
CA ILE A 253 26.32 -0.61 -4.54
C ILE A 253 25.54 -0.05 -3.35
N ASP A 254 26.24 0.54 -2.37
CA ASP A 254 25.61 1.09 -1.16
C ASP A 254 25.24 2.57 -1.34
N ASN A 255 26.24 3.38 -1.67
CA ASN A 255 26.18 4.84 -1.61
C ASN A 255 26.41 5.47 -2.99
N CYS A 256 25.70 4.96 -4.00
CA CYS A 256 25.57 5.64 -5.28
C CYS A 256 24.15 5.49 -5.79
N SER A 257 23.31 6.43 -5.35
CA SER A 257 21.91 6.55 -5.75
C SER A 257 21.67 7.84 -6.54
N PRO A 258 20.66 7.88 -7.43
CA PRO A 258 20.23 9.13 -8.08
C PRO A 258 19.95 10.26 -7.08
N LEU A 259 19.50 9.93 -5.86
CA LEU A 259 19.23 10.89 -4.80
C LEU A 259 20.51 11.56 -4.28
N GLU A 260 21.62 10.85 -4.18
CA GLU A 260 22.90 11.42 -3.75
C GLU A 260 23.48 12.35 -4.81
N ILE A 261 23.41 11.96 -6.08
CA ILE A 261 23.82 12.83 -7.19
C ILE A 261 22.99 14.12 -7.19
N LEU A 262 21.68 14.01 -6.96
CA LEU A 262 20.78 15.16 -6.87
C LEU A 262 21.09 16.06 -5.66
N LYS A 263 21.58 15.51 -4.54
CA LYS A 263 22.10 16.32 -3.43
C LYS A 263 23.32 17.15 -3.85
N LEU A 264 24.27 16.54 -4.56
CA LEU A 264 25.45 17.28 -5.06
C LEU A 264 25.07 18.38 -6.04
N GLN A 265 24.10 18.13 -6.93
CA GLN A 265 23.56 19.14 -7.83
C GLN A 265 22.95 20.33 -7.08
N LYS A 266 22.15 20.06 -6.02
CA LYS A 266 21.60 21.12 -5.16
C LYS A 266 22.69 21.92 -4.47
N ASN A 267 23.76 21.26 -4.02
CA ASN A 267 24.90 21.95 -3.42
C ASN A 267 25.58 22.88 -4.44
N LEU A 268 25.79 22.42 -5.68
CA LEU A 268 26.36 23.25 -6.74
C LEU A 268 25.47 24.45 -7.09
N MET A 269 24.16 24.27 -7.12
CA MET A 269 23.20 25.38 -7.29
C MET A 269 23.30 26.41 -6.16
N ARG A 270 23.39 25.94 -4.91
CA ARG A 270 23.55 26.82 -3.74
C ARG A 270 24.85 27.63 -3.79
N ILE A 271 25.95 27.02 -4.25
CA ILE A 271 27.22 27.72 -4.48
C ILE A 271 27.05 28.74 -5.60
N ALA A 272 26.46 28.35 -6.74
CA ALA A 272 26.26 29.25 -7.87
C ALA A 272 25.43 30.49 -7.49
N GLU A 273 24.35 30.30 -6.74
CA GLU A 273 23.53 31.40 -6.22
C GLU A 273 24.31 32.32 -5.28
N GLY A 274 25.07 31.73 -4.34
CA GLY A 274 25.84 32.50 -3.37
C GLY A 274 27.05 33.24 -3.95
N GLU A 275 27.62 32.74 -5.05
CA GLU A 275 28.72 33.40 -5.79
C GLU A 275 28.22 34.28 -6.95
N GLY A 276 26.90 34.37 -7.18
CA GLY A 276 26.31 35.17 -8.26
C GLY A 276 26.59 34.65 -9.68
N ILE A 277 26.83 33.34 -9.81
CA ILE A 277 27.15 32.67 -11.08
C ILE A 277 25.84 32.30 -11.80
N SER A 278 25.64 32.84 -13.00
CA SER A 278 24.48 32.52 -13.85
C SER A 278 24.79 31.40 -14.85
N PHE A 279 23.87 30.45 -14.99
CA PHE A 279 24.03 29.33 -15.93
C PHE A 279 23.65 29.75 -17.35
N VAL A 280 24.46 29.33 -18.31
CA VAL A 280 24.37 29.79 -19.69
C VAL A 280 23.94 28.65 -20.61
N HIS A 281 22.88 28.86 -21.38
CA HIS A 281 22.22 27.80 -22.16
C HIS A 281 22.31 28.00 -23.68
N SER A 282 22.75 29.17 -24.15
CA SER A 282 22.86 29.47 -25.57
C SER A 282 24.10 28.84 -26.21
N LYS A 283 23.95 28.31 -27.43
CA LYS A 283 25.01 27.66 -28.21
C LYS A 283 26.22 28.58 -28.40
N GLY A 284 27.42 28.08 -28.11
CA GLY A 284 28.70 28.79 -28.32
C GLY A 284 29.21 29.63 -27.14
N LYS A 285 28.47 29.73 -26.03
CA LYS A 285 28.96 30.40 -24.82
C LYS A 285 29.75 29.44 -23.92
N GLN A 286 30.79 29.95 -23.26
CA GLN A 286 31.62 29.17 -22.34
C GLN A 286 30.87 28.95 -21.02
N LYS A 287 30.65 27.69 -20.66
CA LYS A 287 30.04 27.29 -19.39
C LYS A 287 31.07 27.39 -18.26
N THR A 288 30.61 27.81 -17.08
CA THR A 288 31.43 27.81 -15.86
C THR A 288 31.73 26.38 -15.40
N GLU A 289 32.75 26.22 -14.57
CA GLU A 289 33.13 24.90 -14.04
C GLU A 289 32.00 24.27 -13.21
N ILE A 290 31.33 25.06 -12.38
CA ILE A 290 30.15 24.64 -11.59
C ILE A 290 29.03 24.16 -12.51
N GLN A 291 28.73 24.89 -13.59
CA GLN A 291 27.68 24.49 -14.53
C GLN A 291 28.04 23.20 -15.26
N LYS A 292 29.29 23.04 -15.72
CA LYS A 292 29.73 21.80 -16.38
C LYS A 292 29.60 20.60 -15.46
N LEU A 293 30.05 20.75 -14.21
CA LEU A 293 29.96 19.68 -13.21
C LEU A 293 28.50 19.35 -12.87
N TYR A 294 27.63 20.36 -12.76
CA TYR A 294 26.19 20.17 -12.55
C TYR A 294 25.55 19.35 -13.66
N GLU A 295 25.84 19.67 -14.93
CA GLU A 295 25.30 18.98 -16.10
C GLU A 295 25.87 17.56 -16.25
N GLU A 296 27.17 17.36 -15.99
CA GLU A 296 27.79 16.02 -15.99
C GLU A 296 27.18 15.10 -14.91
N LEU A 297 26.89 15.65 -13.72
CA LEU A 297 26.18 14.94 -12.66
C LEU A 297 24.73 14.63 -13.06
N GLU A 298 24.04 15.56 -13.74
CA GLU A 298 22.68 15.35 -14.24
C GLU A 298 22.61 14.19 -15.22
N GLU A 299 23.53 14.16 -16.19
CA GLU A 299 23.61 13.10 -17.18
C GLU A 299 23.88 11.75 -16.52
N CYS A 300 24.77 11.69 -15.52
CA CYS A 300 25.05 10.46 -14.79
C CYS A 300 23.84 9.99 -13.96
N GLY A 301 23.16 10.92 -13.27
CA GLY A 301 21.95 10.62 -12.51
C GLY A 301 20.83 10.07 -13.39
N ASN A 302 20.63 10.67 -14.57
CA ASN A 302 19.65 10.20 -15.55
C ASN A 302 19.98 8.81 -16.13
N ARG A 303 21.26 8.46 -16.23
CA ARG A 303 21.70 7.13 -16.69
C ARG A 303 21.63 6.04 -15.62
N LEU A 304 21.54 6.42 -14.35
CA LEU A 304 21.35 5.50 -13.22
C LEU A 304 19.88 5.16 -12.95
N MET A 305 18.94 6.03 -13.37
CA MET A 305 17.49 5.80 -13.31
C MET A 305 17.02 4.85 -14.42
#